data_AF-A0A3N6EFV1-F1
#
_entry.id   AF-A0A3N6EFV1-F1
#
_cell.length_a   1.000
_cell.length_b   1.000
_cell.length_c   1.000
_cell.angle_alpha   90.00
_cell.angle_beta   90.00
_cell.angle_gamma   90.00
#
_symmetry.space_group_name_H-M   'P 1'
#
loop_
_entity.id
_entity.type
_entity.pdbx_description
1 polymer ?
#
loop_
_entity_poly.entity_id
_entity_poly.type
_entity_poly.pdbx_seq_one_letter_code
_entity_poly.pdbx_strand_id
1 'polypeptide(L)'
;MVIASTVSVLAFFGLFGAYPQAFSTFVAAGLSLVLCPLMAWATKGRYHFARLNPVNGPDAHVDDITATHTCADCETAYELPDIADCPVRSGPVCSLCCSLDAHCGDACRKGAAGGPVPMPTPSVRRAAG
;
A
#
# COMPACT_ATOMS: atom_id res chain seq x y z
N MET A 1 7.49 -5.55 -15.34
CA MET A 1 7.55 -4.62 -16.48
C MET A 1 8.84 -4.80 -17.28
N VAL A 2 10.01 -4.33 -16.80
CA VAL A 2 11.27 -4.36 -17.58
C VAL A 2 11.56 -5.72 -18.22
N ILE A 3 11.67 -6.79 -17.41
CA ILE A 3 12.03 -8.14 -17.88
C ILE A 3 11.06 -8.66 -18.96
N ALA A 4 9.75 -8.53 -18.74
CA ALA A 4 8.73 -8.98 -19.69
C ALA A 4 8.78 -8.21 -21.01
N SER A 5 8.97 -6.88 -20.94
CA SER A 5 9.11 -6.05 -22.14
C SER A 5 10.37 -6.39 -22.92
N THR A 6 11.51 -6.60 -22.27
CA THR A 6 12.76 -6.97 -22.98
C THR A 6 12.63 -8.31 -23.69
N VAL A 7 12.06 -9.32 -23.01
CA VAL A 7 11.84 -10.65 -23.60
C VAL A 7 10.86 -10.60 -24.77
N SER A 8 9.77 -9.84 -24.65
CA SER A 8 8.79 -9.68 -25.72
C SER A 8 9.38 -9.02 -26.98
N VAL A 9 10.18 -7.96 -26.80
CA VAL A 9 10.85 -7.27 -27.91
C VAL A 9 11.84 -8.19 -28.62
N LEU A 10 12.65 -8.94 -27.87
CA LEU A 10 13.60 -9.91 -28.45
C LEU A 10 12.87 -11.05 -29.19
N ALA A 11 11.72 -11.50 -28.68
CA ALA A 11 10.87 -12.48 -29.37
C ALA A 11 10.26 -11.92 -30.66
N PHE A 12 9.86 -10.64 -30.67
CA PHE A 12 9.31 -9.97 -31.86
C PHE A 12 10.35 -9.83 -32.98
N PHE A 13 11.62 -9.58 -32.65
CA PHE A 13 12.72 -9.56 -33.62
C PHE A 13 13.16 -10.96 -34.11
N GLY A 14 12.48 -12.02 -33.70
CA GLY A 14 12.69 -13.38 -34.22
C GLY A 14 13.90 -14.10 -33.64
N LEU A 15 14.51 -13.58 -32.56
CA LEU A 15 15.72 -14.18 -31.96
C LEU A 15 15.48 -15.59 -31.40
N PHE A 16 14.23 -15.92 -31.08
CA PHE A 16 13.81 -17.20 -30.50
C PHE A 16 13.06 -18.12 -31.50
N GLY A 17 13.00 -17.75 -32.79
CA GLY A 17 12.33 -18.50 -33.86
C GLY A 17 10.93 -17.97 -34.25
N ALA A 18 10.30 -18.60 -35.24
CA ALA A 18 9.06 -18.11 -35.86
C ALA A 18 7.81 -18.22 -34.97
N TYR A 19 7.73 -19.24 -34.12
CA TYR A 19 6.61 -19.45 -33.20
C TYR A 19 6.47 -18.36 -32.13
N PRO A 20 7.54 -17.99 -31.38
CA PRO A 20 7.44 -16.92 -30.37
C PRO A 20 7.26 -15.51 -30.95
N GLN A 21 7.56 -15.29 -32.24
CA GLN A 21 7.30 -14.03 -32.92
C GLN A 21 5.80 -13.72 -33.03
N ALA A 22 4.98 -14.72 -33.38
CA ALA A 22 3.52 -14.56 -33.51
C ALA A 22 2.78 -14.46 -32.15
N PHE A 23 3.37 -15.03 -31.09
CA PHE A 23 2.78 -15.08 -29.74
C PHE A 23 3.47 -14.16 -28.73
N SER A 24 4.23 -13.16 -29.17
CA SER A 24 5.03 -12.27 -28.31
C SER A 24 4.22 -11.57 -27.20
N THR A 25 2.97 -11.20 -27.46
CA THR A 25 2.05 -10.64 -26.46
C THR A 25 1.66 -11.66 -25.38
N PHE A 26 1.38 -12.90 -25.77
CA PHE A 26 1.04 -13.97 -24.83
C PHE A 26 2.24 -14.38 -23.98
N VAL A 27 3.44 -14.37 -24.56
CA VAL A 27 4.69 -14.59 -23.82
C VAL A 27 4.90 -13.49 -22.78
N ALA A 28 4.67 -12.23 -23.12
CA ALA A 28 4.79 -11.12 -22.15
C ALA A 28 3.77 -11.21 -21.00
N ALA A 29 2.52 -11.55 -21.33
CA ALA A 29 1.46 -11.73 -20.34
C ALA A 29 1.76 -12.92 -19.41
N GLY A 30 2.12 -14.07 -19.97
CA GLY A 30 2.51 -15.26 -19.21
C GLY A 30 3.71 -15.01 -18.31
N LEU A 31 4.74 -14.33 -18.83
CA LEU A 31 5.93 -14.01 -18.04
C LEU A 31 5.59 -13.05 -16.88
N SER A 32 4.71 -12.08 -17.10
CA SER A 32 4.26 -11.17 -16.03
C SER A 32 3.50 -11.91 -14.94
N LEU A 33 2.62 -12.84 -15.33
CA LEU A 33 1.81 -13.63 -14.40
C LEU A 33 2.67 -14.58 -13.53
N VAL A 34 3.77 -15.10 -14.09
CA VAL A 34 4.72 -15.97 -13.38
C VAL A 34 5.74 -15.17 -12.55
N LEU A 35 6.27 -14.06 -13.09
CA LEU A 35 7.28 -13.25 -12.39
C LEU A 35 6.73 -12.57 -11.14
N CYS A 36 5.45 -12.14 -11.12
CA CYS A 36 4.85 -11.50 -9.96
C CYS A 36 4.90 -12.38 -8.69
N PRO A 37 4.34 -13.60 -8.66
CA PRO A 37 4.41 -14.47 -7.47
C PRO A 37 5.85 -14.92 -7.17
N LEU A 38 6.68 -15.14 -8.20
CA LEU A 38 8.07 -15.56 -8.03
C LEU A 38 8.91 -14.45 -7.36
N MET A 39 8.71 -13.19 -7.74
CA MET A 39 9.29 -12.02 -7.09
C MET A 39 8.78 -11.85 -5.66
N ALA A 40 7.48 -12.05 -5.42
CA ALA A 40 6.92 -11.98 -4.07
C ALA A 40 7.55 -13.04 -3.13
N TRP A 41 7.70 -14.27 -3.62
CA TRP A 41 8.37 -15.35 -2.90
C TRP A 41 9.86 -15.08 -2.69
N ALA A 42 10.58 -14.65 -3.73
CA ALA A 42 12.01 -14.32 -3.65
C ALA A 42 12.29 -13.15 -2.71
N THR A 43 11.40 -12.15 -2.67
CA THR A 43 11.52 -11.00 -1.75
C THR A 43 10.97 -11.30 -0.36
N LYS A 44 10.31 -12.44 -0.15
CA LYS A 44 9.66 -12.85 1.11
C LYS A 44 8.68 -11.79 1.64
N GLY A 45 7.99 -11.06 0.75
CA GLY A 45 7.06 -10.00 1.13
C GLY A 45 7.69 -8.79 1.85
N ARG A 46 9.03 -8.68 1.92
CA ARG A 46 9.76 -7.66 2.70
C ARG A 46 9.41 -6.20 2.38
N TYR A 47 8.85 -5.95 1.20
CA TYR A 47 8.56 -4.60 0.71
C TYR A 47 7.06 -4.30 0.61
N HIS A 48 6.17 -5.23 0.99
CA HIS A 48 4.73 -5.04 0.81
C HIS A 48 4.09 -4.19 1.91
N PHE A 49 4.71 -4.12 3.08
CA PHE A 49 4.24 -3.28 4.18
C PHE A 49 4.98 -1.96 4.20
N ALA A 50 4.25 -0.88 3.96
CA ALA A 50 4.78 0.48 4.01
C ALA A 50 5.15 0.92 5.44
N ARG A 51 4.52 0.30 6.45
CA ARG A 51 4.65 0.62 7.88
C ARG A 51 4.16 -0.56 8.74
N LEU A 52 4.70 -0.71 9.94
CA LEU A 52 4.02 -1.49 10.98
C LEU A 52 2.85 -0.64 11.48
N ASN A 53 1.63 -1.17 11.37
CA ASN A 53 0.47 -0.51 11.95
C ASN A 53 0.04 -1.26 13.22
N PRO A 54 0.34 -0.73 14.42
CA PRO A 54 0.00 -1.37 15.68
C PRO A 54 -1.49 -1.29 16.02
N VAL A 55 -2.31 -0.53 15.28
CA VAL A 55 -3.73 -0.32 15.59
C VAL A 55 -4.72 -1.00 14.65
N ASN A 56 -4.34 -1.29 13.40
CA ASN A 56 -5.21 -1.91 12.41
C ASN A 56 -4.45 -2.92 11.52
N GLY A 57 -3.21 -3.23 11.90
CA GLY A 57 -2.41 -4.24 11.23
C GLY A 57 -2.87 -5.66 11.55
N PRO A 58 -2.32 -6.67 10.86
CA PRO A 58 -2.64 -8.09 11.10
C PRO A 58 -2.38 -8.54 12.55
N ASP A 59 -1.41 -7.89 13.21
CA ASP A 59 -1.00 -8.19 14.58
C ASP A 59 -1.72 -7.33 15.64
N ALA A 60 -2.57 -6.39 15.21
CA ALA A 60 -3.29 -5.48 16.11
C ALA A 60 -4.60 -6.11 16.58
N HIS A 61 -4.80 -6.15 17.90
CA HIS A 61 -6.08 -6.56 18.49
C HIS A 61 -7.03 -5.36 18.46
N VAL A 62 -8.02 -5.39 17.57
CA VAL A 62 -9.01 -4.33 17.41
C VAL A 62 -10.33 -4.78 18.03
N ASP A 63 -10.71 -4.15 19.13
CA ASP A 63 -11.98 -4.47 19.81
C ASP A 63 -13.19 -4.02 18.98
N ASP A 64 -13.09 -2.91 18.26
CA ASP A 64 -14.14 -2.37 17.39
C ASP A 64 -13.55 -1.70 16.14
N ILE A 65 -13.73 -2.32 14.97
CA ILE A 65 -13.33 -1.75 13.67
C ILE A 65 -14.21 -0.57 13.24
N THR A 66 -15.37 -0.41 13.87
CA THR A 66 -16.31 0.72 13.68
C THR A 66 -16.08 1.85 14.70
N ALA A 67 -14.94 1.82 15.37
CA ALA A 67 -14.48 2.92 16.18
C ALA A 67 -14.04 4.08 15.27
N THR A 68 -14.64 5.25 15.48
CA THR A 68 -14.31 6.44 14.70
C THR A 68 -13.18 7.27 15.32
N HIS A 69 -12.32 7.86 14.50
CA HIS A 69 -11.37 8.90 14.89
C HIS A 69 -11.56 10.15 14.04
N THR A 70 -11.38 11.32 14.65
CA THR A 70 -11.43 12.61 13.95
C THR A 70 -10.13 12.88 13.21
N CYS A 71 -10.19 13.08 11.90
CA CYS A 71 -9.04 13.47 11.09
C CYS A 71 -8.50 14.84 11.54
N ALA A 72 -7.19 14.94 11.77
CA ALA A 72 -6.54 16.17 12.21
C ALA A 72 -6.46 17.28 11.12
N ASP A 73 -6.87 16.98 9.89
CA ASP A 73 -6.75 17.90 8.74
C ASP A 73 -8.12 18.39 8.26
N CYS A 74 -9.08 17.48 8.05
CA CYS A 74 -10.45 17.82 7.62
C CYS A 74 -11.49 17.78 8.75
N GLU A 75 -11.07 17.53 9.99
CA GLU A 75 -11.91 17.55 11.21
C GLU A 75 -13.15 16.64 11.16
N THR A 76 -13.16 15.67 10.25
CA THR A 76 -14.28 14.74 10.05
C THR A 76 -13.99 13.39 10.73
N ALA A 77 -15.02 12.75 11.27
CA ALA A 77 -14.92 11.43 11.88
C ALA A 77 -14.92 10.33 10.81
N TYR A 78 -13.92 9.46 10.84
CA TYR A 78 -13.80 8.29 9.97
C TYR A 78 -13.54 7.02 10.78
N GLU A 79 -13.90 5.88 10.22
CA GLU A 79 -13.68 4.58 10.84
C GLU A 79 -12.19 4.23 10.89
N LEU A 80 -11.79 3.41 11.87
CA LEU A 80 -10.41 2.95 12.05
C LEU A 80 -9.69 2.43 10.79
N PRO A 81 -10.33 1.68 9.85
CA PRO A 81 -9.67 1.29 8.59
C PRO A 81 -9.35 2.47 7.65
N ASP A 82 -10.09 3.58 7.75
CA ASP A 82 -9.90 4.78 6.92
C ASP A 82 -8.93 5.79 7.54
N ILE A 83 -8.42 5.49 8.73
CA ILE A 83 -7.49 6.33 9.48
C ILE A 83 -6.07 5.76 9.41
N ALA A 84 -5.12 6.67 9.23
CA ALA A 84 -3.69 6.38 9.25
C ALA A 84 -2.97 7.24 10.28
N ASP A 85 -1.93 6.65 10.89
CA ASP A 85 -1.01 7.33 11.79
C ASP A 85 0.01 8.12 10.98
N CYS A 86 -0.03 9.46 11.08
CA CYS A 86 0.89 10.32 10.35
C CYS A 86 1.86 11.04 11.29
N PRO A 87 3.18 10.79 11.20
CA PRO A 87 4.18 11.47 12.03
C PRO A 87 4.30 12.96 11.68
N VAL A 88 3.97 13.35 10.44
CA VAL A 88 4.03 14.75 9.98
C VAL A 88 2.85 15.56 10.51
N ARG A 89 1.65 14.97 10.51
CA ARG A 89 0.43 15.60 11.04
C ARG A 89 0.30 15.47 12.56
N SER A 90 1.17 14.66 13.19
CA SER A 90 1.15 14.36 14.63
C SER A 90 -0.21 13.87 15.12
N GLY A 91 -0.87 13.00 14.34
CA GLY A 91 -2.21 12.52 14.67
C GLY A 91 -2.85 11.66 13.58
N PRO A 92 -4.13 11.28 13.78
CA PRO A 92 -4.90 10.50 12.82
C PRO A 92 -5.23 11.33 11.58
N VAL A 93 -4.98 10.78 10.40
CA VAL A 93 -5.32 11.39 9.10
C VAL A 93 -6.16 10.42 8.29
N CYS A 94 -7.18 10.91 7.58
CA CYS A 94 -7.97 10.04 6.72
C CYS A 94 -7.20 9.63 5.45
N SER A 95 -7.58 8.52 4.84
CA SER A 95 -6.95 7.98 3.62
C SER A 95 -6.89 8.99 2.47
N LEU A 96 -7.90 9.86 2.35
CA LEU A 96 -7.97 10.90 1.31
C LEU A 96 -6.97 12.04 1.56
N CYS A 97 -6.97 12.63 2.76
CA CYS A 97 -6.00 13.67 3.13
C CYS A 97 -4.56 13.13 3.07
N CYS A 98 -4.34 11.88 3.49
CA CYS A 98 -3.04 11.23 3.39
C CYS A 98 -2.54 11.10 1.93
N SER A 99 -3.44 10.79 0.98
CA SER A 99 -3.09 10.60 -0.42
C SER A 99 -2.88 11.92 -1.18
N LEU A 100 -3.50 13.00 -0.70
CA LEU A 100 -3.43 14.32 -1.31
C LEU A 100 -2.33 15.22 -0.70
N ASP A 101 -1.77 14.85 0.46
CA ASP A 101 -0.72 15.64 1.13
C ASP A 101 0.64 15.50 0.43
N ALA A 102 0.96 16.49 -0.42
CA ALA A 102 2.24 16.59 -1.11
C ALA A 102 3.41 17.00 -0.19
N HIS A 103 3.13 17.53 1.01
CA HIS A 103 4.16 18.00 1.95
C HIS A 103 4.73 16.86 2.80
N CYS A 104 3.96 15.79 3.01
CA CYS A 104 4.36 14.63 3.82
C CYS A 104 5.58 13.87 3.25
N GLY A 105 5.68 13.76 1.92
CA GLY A 105 6.83 13.14 1.24
C GLY A 105 7.09 11.70 1.66
N ASP A 106 6.04 10.94 2.01
CA ASP A 106 6.11 9.56 2.50
C ASP A 106 7.04 9.38 3.71
N ALA A 107 7.10 10.36 4.63
CA ALA A 107 7.94 10.29 5.82
C ALA A 107 7.66 9.03 6.68
N CYS A 108 6.41 8.58 6.72
CA CYS A 108 6.01 7.36 7.42
C CYS A 108 6.65 6.07 6.85
N ARG A 109 7.14 6.08 5.61
CA ARG A 109 7.81 4.93 4.96
C ARG A 109 9.33 4.91 5.18
N LYS A 110 9.91 6.04 5.61
CA LYS A 110 11.35 6.23 5.77
C LYS A 110 11.69 5.93 7.22
N GLY A 111 12.09 4.69 7.50
CA GLY A 111 12.11 4.01 8.82
C GLY A 111 12.75 4.69 10.04
N ALA A 112 13.25 5.93 9.95
CA ALA A 112 13.67 6.76 11.09
C ALA A 112 12.66 7.88 11.45
N ALA A 113 11.81 8.32 10.51
CA ALA A 113 10.80 9.36 10.73
C ALA A 113 9.38 8.78 10.97
N GLY A 114 9.18 7.50 10.66
CA GLY A 114 7.92 6.75 10.85
C GLY A 114 7.81 6.04 12.20
N GLY A 115 8.25 6.69 13.28
CA GLY A 115 8.02 6.15 14.63
C GLY A 115 6.53 6.00 14.92
N PRO A 116 6.13 5.10 15.85
CA PRO A 116 4.74 4.95 16.23
C PRO A 116 4.21 6.27 16.77
N VAL A 117 3.16 6.80 16.12
CA VAL A 117 2.45 7.99 16.58
C VAL A 117 1.33 7.50 17.50
N PRO A 118 1.22 8.03 18.73
CA PRO A 118 0.11 7.67 19.61
C PRO A 118 -1.19 8.17 19.00
N MET A 119 -2.16 7.28 18.80
CA MET A 119 -3.50 7.71 18.40
C MET A 119 -4.31 8.19 19.60
N PRO A 120 -5.14 9.24 19.38
CA PRO A 120 -6.14 9.62 20.36
C PRO A 120 -7.16 8.49 20.51
N THR A 121 -7.73 8.37 21.70
CA THR A 121 -8.82 7.42 21.97
C THR A 121 -9.96 7.64 20.97
N PRO A 122 -10.58 6.57 20.44
CA PRO A 122 -11.66 6.70 19.46
C PRO A 122 -12.79 7.57 20.00
N SER A 123 -13.33 8.42 19.14
CA SER A 123 -14.54 9.16 19.45
C SER A 123 -15.71 8.19 19.48
N VAL A 124 -16.31 8.01 20.65
CA VAL A 124 -17.57 7.28 20.78
C VAL A 124 -18.63 8.10 20.04
N ARG A 125 -19.30 7.52 19.03
CA ARG A 125 -20.52 8.15 18.49
C ARG A 125 -21.46 8.32 19.68
N ARG A 126 -21.65 9.55 20.16
CA ARG A 126 -22.78 9.84 21.04
C ARG A 126 -24.02 9.50 20.22
N ALA A 127 -24.67 8.38 20.54
CA ALA A 127 -25.97 8.07 19.99
C ALA A 127 -26.86 9.29 20.28
N ALA A 128 -27.20 10.03 19.23
CA ALA A 128 -28.23 11.05 19.32
C ALA A 128 -29.52 10.30 19.65
N GLY A 129 -29.97 10.42 20.90
CA GLY A 129 -31.29 10.00 21.34
C GLY A 129 -32.38 10.90 20.81
#